data_AF-A0A972H0F7-F1
#
_entry.id   AF-A0A972H0F7-F1
#
_cell.length_a   1.000
_cell.length_b   1.000
_cell.length_c   1.000
_cell.angle_alpha   90.00
_cell.angle_beta   90.00
_cell.angle_gamma   90.00
#
_symmetry.space_group_name_H-M   'P 1'
#
loop_
_entity.id
_entity.type
_entity.pdbx_description
1 polymer ?
#
loop_
_entity_poly.entity_id
_entity_poly.type
_entity_poly.pdbx_seq_one_letter_code
_entity_poly.pdbx_strand_id
1 'polypeptide(L)'
;MRGIVPLDPITKVSEIHFAVVYVPKRNRKRFPANCIQRYATAEEALQSAQPENKHYAARVLGPSKSSEGQIIFYLVEWLSDSIPHPHQT
;
A
#
# COMPACT_ATOMS: atom_id res chain seq x y z
N MET A 1 -21.44 22.87 -27.88
CA MET A 1 -21.80 22.73 -26.45
C MET A 1 -20.76 21.83 -25.79
N ARG A 2 -19.88 22.38 -24.96
CA ARG A 2 -18.86 21.60 -24.21
C ARG A 2 -19.62 20.76 -23.19
N GLY A 3 -19.81 19.48 -23.51
CA GLY A 3 -20.33 18.49 -22.59
C GLY A 3 -19.37 18.40 -21.41
N ILE A 4 -19.74 19.09 -20.34
CA ILE A 4 -19.11 18.97 -19.03
C ILE A 4 -19.27 17.51 -18.67
N VAL A 5 -18.17 16.77 -18.76
CA VAL A 5 -18.04 15.48 -18.11
C VAL A 5 -18.39 15.71 -16.64
N PRO A 6 -19.43 15.08 -16.08
CA PRO A 6 -19.51 15.00 -14.64
C PRO A 6 -18.24 14.26 -14.21
N LEU A 7 -17.33 14.99 -13.58
CA LEU A 7 -16.28 14.36 -12.78
C LEU A 7 -17.05 13.69 -11.65
N ASP A 8 -17.48 12.44 -11.86
CA ASP A 8 -17.94 11.59 -10.77
C ASP A 8 -16.88 11.67 -9.67
N PRO A 9 -17.13 12.32 -8.52
CA PRO A 9 -16.33 12.08 -7.35
C PRO A 9 -16.88 10.77 -6.76
N ILE A 10 -16.82 9.68 -7.54
CA ILE A 10 -16.54 8.39 -6.93
C ILE A 10 -15.05 8.50 -6.57
N THR A 11 -14.78 9.34 -5.57
CA THR A 11 -13.65 9.19 -4.69
C THR A 11 -13.90 7.83 -4.06
N LYS A 12 -13.53 6.78 -4.78
CA LYS A 12 -13.29 5.47 -4.23
C LYS A 12 -12.06 5.71 -3.37
N VAL A 13 -12.30 6.30 -2.19
CA VAL A 13 -11.29 6.73 -1.24
C VAL A 13 -10.54 5.45 -0.91
N SER A 14 -9.46 5.24 -1.64
CA SER A 14 -8.57 4.14 -1.40
C SER A 14 -7.88 4.55 -0.12
N GLU A 15 -8.29 3.94 0.98
CA GLU A 15 -7.74 4.24 2.28
C GLU A 15 -6.28 3.81 2.32
N ILE A 16 -5.48 4.56 3.07
CA ILE A 16 -4.10 4.18 3.30
C ILE A 16 -4.11 3.10 4.37
N HIS A 17 -3.69 1.90 4.00
CA HIS A 17 -3.53 0.78 4.91
C HIS A 17 -2.05 0.49 5.14
N PHE A 18 -1.76 0.01 6.34
CA PHE A 18 -0.46 -0.54 6.67
C PHE A 18 -0.38 -1.97 6.15
N ALA A 19 0.66 -2.29 5.40
CA ALA A 19 0.83 -3.63 4.89
C ALA A 19 2.30 -4.00 4.69
N VAL A 20 2.58 -5.29 4.79
CA VAL A 20 3.85 -5.84 4.33
C VAL A 20 3.69 -6.23 2.87
N VAL A 21 4.54 -5.64 2.04
CA VAL A 21 4.59 -5.93 0.61
C VAL A 21 5.78 -6.84 0.34
N TYR A 22 5.50 -8.00 -0.25
CA TYR A 22 6.54 -8.89 -0.74
C TYR A 22 7.08 -8.39 -2.09
N VAL A 23 8.36 -8.05 -2.15
CA VAL A 23 9.01 -7.48 -3.33
C VAL A 23 10.16 -8.39 -3.80
N PRO A 24 9.86 -9.49 -4.52
CA PRO A 24 10.89 -10.35 -5.07
C PRO A 24 11.75 -9.63 -6.13
N LYS A 25 11.15 -8.67 -6.85
CA LYS A 25 11.77 -7.80 -7.86
C LYS A 25 11.20 -6.38 -7.74
N ARG A 26 12.07 -5.39 -7.50
CA ARG A 26 11.74 -3.99 -7.17
C ARG A 26 11.20 -3.13 -8.35
N ASN A 27 10.72 -3.76 -9.42
CA ASN A 27 10.34 -3.06 -10.66
C ASN A 27 8.84 -2.71 -10.75
N ARG A 28 8.02 -3.08 -9.75
CA ARG A 28 6.58 -2.80 -9.74
C ARG A 28 6.23 -1.83 -8.61
N LYS A 29 5.41 -0.81 -8.94
CA LYS A 29 4.79 0.13 -7.98
C LYS A 29 3.34 -0.24 -7.63
N ARG A 30 2.83 -1.33 -8.23
CA ARG A 30 1.46 -1.85 -8.06
C ARG A 30 1.59 -3.32 -7.71
N PHE A 31 0.93 -3.71 -6.63
CA PHE A 31 1.00 -5.08 -6.15
C PHE A 31 -0.42 -5.64 -6.04
N PRO A 32 -0.65 -6.89 -6.47
CA PRO A 32 -1.91 -7.56 -6.25
C PRO A 32 -2.11 -7.81 -4.75
N ALA A 33 -3.36 -7.92 -4.31
CA ALA A 33 -3.70 -8.28 -2.93
C ALA A 33 -2.97 -9.53 -2.41
N ASN A 34 -2.68 -10.50 -3.29
CA ASN A 34 -1.93 -11.72 -2.95
C ASN A 34 -0.52 -11.48 -2.42
N CYS A 35 0.13 -10.36 -2.77
CA CYS A 35 1.47 -10.03 -2.32
C CYS A 35 1.48 -9.01 -1.18
N ILE A 36 0.30 -8.66 -0.68
CA ILE A 36 0.11 -7.64 0.35
C ILE A 36 -0.57 -8.25 1.54
N GLN A 37 0.15 -8.26 2.64
CA GLN A 37 -0.38 -8.63 3.94
C GLN A 37 -0.78 -7.35 4.68
N ARG A 38 -2.08 -7.07 4.80
CA ARG A 38 -2.56 -5.87 5.52
C ARG A 38 -2.51 -6.11 7.03
N TYR A 39 -2.16 -5.07 7.76
CA TYR A 39 -2.12 -5.03 9.21
C TYR A 39 -2.97 -3.87 9.73
N ALA A 40 -3.41 -3.96 10.98
CA ALA A 40 -4.17 -2.89 11.61
C ALA A 40 -3.27 -1.69 11.94
N THR A 41 -2.01 -1.95 12.28
CA THR A 41 -1.05 -0.93 12.71
C THR A 41 0.25 -0.97 11.92
N ALA A 42 0.97 0.15 11.92
CA ALA A 42 2.32 0.23 11.34
C ALA A 42 3.31 -0.68 12.09
N GLU A 43 3.15 -0.80 13.41
CA GLU A 43 3.99 -1.63 14.28
C GLU A 43 3.90 -3.12 13.88
N GLU A 44 2.69 -3.67 13.75
CA GLU A 44 2.51 -5.06 13.33
C GLU A 44 3.06 -5.32 11.92
N ALA A 45 2.89 -4.37 11.01
CA ALA A 45 3.46 -4.45 9.67
C ALA A 45 4.99 -4.46 9.71
N LEU A 46 5.60 -3.66 10.59
CA LEU A 46 7.06 -3.61 10.75
C LEU A 46 7.61 -4.85 11.45
N GLN A 47 6.95 -5.33 12.49
CA GLN A 47 7.33 -6.59 13.17
C GLN A 47 7.26 -7.78 12.22
N SER A 48 6.34 -7.74 11.26
CA SER A 48 6.21 -8.77 10.24
C SER A 48 7.10 -8.54 9.02
N ALA A 49 7.68 -7.34 8.88
CA ALA A 49 8.57 -7.01 7.77
C ALA A 49 9.89 -7.75 7.93
N GLN A 50 10.19 -8.59 6.96
CA GLN A 50 11.41 -9.39 6.91
C GLN A 50 12.23 -8.94 5.71
N PRO A 51 13.16 -7.98 5.88
CA PRO A 51 14.01 -7.52 4.79
C PRO A 51 14.86 -8.66 4.21
N GLU A 52 15.21 -9.67 5.02
CA GLU A 52 15.87 -10.92 4.59
C GLU A 52 15.03 -11.72 3.59
N ASN A 53 13.71 -11.77 3.80
CA ASN A 53 12.75 -12.45 2.94
C ASN A 53 12.12 -11.52 1.90
N LYS A 54 12.69 -10.32 1.67
CA LYS A 54 12.18 -9.32 0.72
C LYS A 54 10.76 -8.84 1.04
N HIS A 55 10.38 -8.91 2.31
CA HIS A 55 9.11 -8.42 2.84
C HIS A 55 9.37 -7.07 3.51
N TYR A 56 8.77 -6.02 3.00
CA TYR A 56 8.98 -4.67 3.52
C TYR A 56 7.66 -4.06 3.95
N ALA A 57 7.66 -3.44 5.14
CA ALA A 57 6.51 -2.68 5.59
C ALA A 57 6.34 -1.45 4.71
N ALA A 58 5.13 -1.23 4.26
CA ALA A 58 4.78 -0.14 3.38
C ALA A 58 3.36 0.35 3.68
N ARG A 59 3.12 1.61 3.36
CA ARG A 59 1.78 2.16 3.27
C ARG A 59 1.28 1.91 1.87
N VAL A 60 0.11 1.30 1.78
CA VAL A 60 -0.50 0.93 0.52
C VAL A 60 -1.88 1.55 0.43
N LEU A 61 -2.23 2.01 -0.76
CA LEU A 61 -3.50 2.65 -1.05
C LEU A 61 -4.36 1.67 -1.84
N GLY A 62 -5.51 1.31 -1.28
CA GLY A 62 -6.46 0.38 -1.89
C GLY A 62 -7.55 -0.03 -0.91
N PRO A 63 -8.38 -1.04 -1.24
CA PRO A 63 -8.36 -1.85 -2.45
C PRO A 63 -8.86 -1.10 -3.69
N SER A 64 -8.03 -1.03 -4.74
CA SER A 64 -8.43 -0.52 -6.05
C SER A 64 -8.70 -1.69 -7.00
N LYS A 65 -9.83 -1.63 -7.71
CA LYS A 65 -10.22 -2.67 -8.68
C LYS A 65 -9.65 -2.31 -10.05
N SER A 66 -8.78 -3.16 -10.59
CA SER A 66 -8.32 -3.05 -11.98
C SER A 66 -9.46 -3.35 -12.95
N SER A 67 -9.36 -2.86 -14.19
CA SER A 67 -10.33 -3.14 -15.27
C SER A 67 -10.48 -4.65 -15.55
N GLU A 68 -9.47 -5.45 -15.20
CA GLU A 68 -9.46 -6.92 -15.31
C GLU A 68 -10.09 -7.63 -14.10
N GLY A 69 -10.69 -6.90 -13.15
CA GLY A 69 -11.36 -7.49 -11.99
C GLY A 69 -10.46 -7.80 -10.79
N GLN A 70 -9.14 -7.58 -10.93
CA GLN A 70 -8.17 -7.86 -9.88
C GLN A 70 -8.12 -6.75 -8.83
N ILE A 71 -7.95 -7.12 -7.56
CA ILE A 71 -7.68 -6.16 -6.49
C ILE A 71 -6.19 -5.84 -6.47
N ILE A 72 -5.88 -4.60 -6.76
CA ILE A 72 -4.53 -4.05 -6.72
C ILE A 72 -4.45 -2.96 -5.66
N PHE A 73 -3.25 -2.81 -5.15
CA PHE A 73 -2.89 -1.75 -4.22
C PHE A 73 -1.71 -0.99 -4.78
N TYR A 74 -1.73 0.31 -4.53
CA TYR A 74 -0.68 1.22 -4.92
C TYR A 74 0.26 1.40 -3.74
N LEU A 75 1.56 1.22 -3.95
CA LEU A 75 2.54 1.59 -2.95
C LEU A 75 2.53 3.12 -2.80
N VAL A 76 2.28 3.61 -1.60
CA VAL A 76 2.37 5.03 -1.24
C VAL A 76 3.80 5.34 -0.83
N GLU A 77 4.29 4.67 0.21
CA GLU A 77 5.61 4.86 0.78
C GLU A 77 6.06 3.60 1.55
N TRP A 78 7.37 3.44 1.73
CA TRP A 78 7.95 2.36 2.55
C TRP A 78 8.07 2.83 3.99
N LEU A 79 7.54 2.05 4.94
CA LEU A 79 7.65 2.34 6.37
C LEU A 79 8.96 1.88 6.97
N SER A 80 9.63 0.88 6.35
CA SER A 80 10.91 0.37 6.83
C SER A 80 12.02 1.43 6.91
N ASP A 81 11.88 2.57 6.25
CA ASP A 81 12.85 3.68 6.27
C ASP A 81 12.43 4.83 7.20
N SER A 82 11.15 4.92 7.56
CA SER A 82 10.52 6.17 8.03
C SER A 82 10.07 6.16 9.49
N ILE A 83 10.41 5.14 10.29
CA ILE A 83 10.12 5.17 11.73
C ILE A 83 11.20 5.97 12.48
N PRO A 84 10.88 7.16 13.03
CA PRO A 84 11.72 7.73 14.06
C PRO A 84 11.64 6.82 15.30
N HIS A 85 12.81 6.47 15.84
CA HIS A 85 12.93 5.79 17.13
C HIS A 85 12.08 6.52 18.18
N PRO A 86 11.28 5.82 19.01
CA PRO A 86 10.59 6.44 20.14
C PRO A 86 11.63 6.78 21.23
N HIS A 87 12.35 7.88 21.02
CA HIS A 87 13.09 8.58 22.06
C HIS A 87 12.69 10.06 21.97
N GLN A 88 11.68 10.41 22.73
CA GLN A 88 11.74 11.63 23.51
C GLN A 88 11.10 11.33 24.86
N THR A 89 11.98 11.13 25.85
CA THR A 89 11.70 11.07 27.29
C THR A 89 11.15 12.39 27.81
#